data_AF-A0A8D0Z1Y4-F1
#
_entry.id   AF-A0A8D0Z1Y4-F1
#
_cell.length_a   1.000
_cell.length_b   1.000
_cell.length_c   1.000
_cell.angle_alpha   90.00
_cell.angle_beta   90.00
_cell.angle_gamma   90.00
#
_symmetry.space_group_name_H-M   'P 1'
#
loop_
_entity.id
_entity.type
_entity.pdbx_description
1 polymer ?
#
loop_
_entity_poly.entity_id
_entity_poly.type
_entity_poly.pdbx_seq_one_letter_code
_entity_poly.pdbx_strand_id
1 'polypeptide(L)'
;MTDDEFGYIHMLAQDYLKYVLQIPQPGSGPSKTSRVLRDVAFSVQNEVEKNLKPCLDNFDVVSIDTARIIFNQVMEKEFEDGIINWGRIVTIFAFEGILMKKLLRKRIAPDVDTYKEISYFVAEFITKNTGQWIRQNGGWVIAHSQYLKSKRISIFLSMPDEIETEEIIRDIFQQGKTCFIPRYQFQSNHMDMVKLASPEEISSLPKTSWNIHQPGENEIREEALSTGGLDLIFMPGLGFDNCGNRLGRGKGYYDTYLKRCLQSQDVKPYTLALAFKEQICLQVPMDEHDMKVDEVLYEDSPAS
;
A
#
# COMPACT_ATOMS: atom_id res chain seq x y z
N MET A 1 -1.33 10.83 -14.87
CA MET A 1 -2.06 11.47 -13.75
C MET A 1 -3.41 10.79 -13.75
N THR A 2 -3.72 10.01 -12.73
CA THR A 2 -5.02 9.36 -12.58
C THR A 2 -5.73 10.07 -11.43
N ASP A 3 -7.00 10.43 -11.62
CA ASP A 3 -7.83 11.04 -10.55
C ASP A 3 -7.90 10.14 -9.31
N ASP A 4 -7.62 8.84 -9.50
CA ASP A 4 -7.63 7.80 -8.48
C ASP A 4 -6.47 7.91 -7.48
N GLU A 5 -5.26 8.30 -7.92
CA GLU A 5 -4.08 8.47 -7.04
C GLU A 5 -4.29 9.63 -6.06
N PHE A 6 -4.84 10.74 -6.55
CA PHE A 6 -5.22 11.86 -5.71
C PHE A 6 -6.28 11.45 -4.68
N GLY A 7 -7.28 10.68 -5.11
CA GLY A 7 -8.33 10.16 -4.23
C GLY A 7 -7.79 9.36 -3.05
N TYR A 8 -6.85 8.45 -3.30
CA TYR A 8 -6.24 7.63 -2.26
C TYR A 8 -5.40 8.45 -1.27
N ILE A 9 -4.54 9.34 -1.77
CA ILE A 9 -3.72 10.22 -0.93
C ILE A 9 -4.61 11.14 -0.08
N HIS A 10 -5.65 11.70 -0.68
CA HIS A 10 -6.62 12.53 0.03
C HIS A 10 -7.35 11.76 1.14
N MET A 11 -7.72 10.50 0.88
CA MET A 11 -8.28 9.62 1.91
C MET A 11 -7.29 9.40 3.07
N LEU A 12 -6.01 9.13 2.78
CA LEU A 12 -4.98 8.97 3.82
C LEU A 12 -4.81 10.24 4.67
N ALA A 13 -4.75 11.41 4.05
CA ALA A 13 -4.63 12.70 4.75
C ALA A 13 -5.86 13.00 5.61
N GLN A 14 -7.07 12.80 5.07
CA GLN A 14 -8.32 12.93 5.84
C GLN A 14 -8.36 11.99 7.04
N ASP A 15 -7.95 10.74 6.81
CA ASP A 15 -7.99 9.70 7.82
C ASP A 15 -7.00 9.94 8.95
N TYR A 16 -5.82 10.52 8.63
CA TYR A 16 -4.84 10.99 9.63
C TYR A 16 -5.37 12.18 10.44
N LEU A 17 -5.92 13.20 9.78
CA LEU A 17 -6.48 14.36 10.50
C LEU A 17 -7.63 13.97 11.42
N LYS A 18 -8.54 13.10 10.97
CA LYS A 18 -9.61 12.57 11.83
C LYS A 18 -9.06 11.82 13.05
N TYR A 19 -7.97 11.08 12.89
CA TYR A 19 -7.26 10.43 14.00
C TYR A 19 -6.69 11.46 14.99
N VAL A 20 -5.98 12.48 14.51
CA VAL A 20 -5.45 13.59 15.33
C VAL A 20 -6.57 14.31 16.09
N LEU A 21 -7.73 14.47 15.46
CA LEU A 21 -8.91 15.11 16.02
C LEU A 21 -9.78 14.21 16.90
N GLN A 22 -9.46 12.91 17.00
CA GLN A 22 -10.28 11.91 17.69
C GLN A 22 -11.73 11.86 17.18
N ILE A 23 -11.94 12.14 15.89
CA ILE A 23 -13.27 12.06 15.26
C ILE A 23 -13.58 10.57 14.99
N PRO A 24 -14.73 10.06 15.47
CA PRO A 24 -15.15 8.70 15.17
C PRO A 24 -15.35 8.49 13.67
N GLN A 25 -14.77 7.41 13.13
CA GLN A 25 -14.99 7.00 11.74
C GLN A 25 -16.15 6.00 11.67
N PRO A 26 -17.28 6.31 11.00
CA PRO A 26 -18.33 5.33 10.77
C PRO A 26 -17.86 4.27 9.74
N GLY A 27 -18.14 2.99 9.98
CA GLY A 27 -17.86 1.89 9.03
C GLY A 27 -16.83 0.87 9.52
N SER A 28 -16.13 0.21 8.57
CA SER A 28 -15.17 -0.88 8.80
C SER A 28 -13.84 -0.46 9.46
N GLY A 29 -13.72 0.82 9.87
CA GLY A 29 -12.50 1.39 10.42
C GLY A 29 -11.47 1.78 9.35
N PRO A 30 -10.33 2.37 9.76
CA PRO A 30 -9.28 2.78 8.83
C PRO A 30 -8.63 1.59 8.12
N SER A 31 -8.18 1.82 6.87
CA SER A 31 -7.31 0.89 6.14
C SER A 31 -6.06 0.55 6.95
N LYS A 32 -5.36 -0.54 6.63
CA LYS A 32 -4.10 -0.86 7.35
C LYS A 32 -2.96 0.10 6.99
N THR A 33 -2.88 0.56 5.74
CA THR A 33 -1.98 1.66 5.36
C THR A 33 -2.23 2.89 6.23
N SER A 34 -3.50 3.27 6.38
CA SER A 34 -3.92 4.35 7.27
C SER A 34 -3.48 4.11 8.73
N ARG A 35 -3.62 2.89 9.26
CA ARG A 35 -3.18 2.56 10.62
C ARG A 35 -1.67 2.73 10.81
N VAL A 36 -0.87 2.16 9.90
CA VAL A 36 0.60 2.29 9.96
C VAL A 36 1.01 3.76 9.83
N LEU A 37 0.43 4.46 8.86
CA LEU A 37 0.70 5.87 8.63
C LEU A 37 0.34 6.71 9.86
N ARG A 38 -0.81 6.48 10.48
CA ARG A 38 -1.21 7.13 11.74
C ARG A 38 -0.19 6.93 12.84
N ASP A 39 0.24 5.69 13.08
CA ASP A 39 1.15 5.37 14.18
C ASP A 39 2.51 6.09 13.98
N VAL A 40 3.07 6.00 12.78
CA VAL A 40 4.38 6.59 12.48
C VAL A 40 4.28 8.13 12.41
N ALA A 41 3.31 8.68 11.67
CA ALA A 41 3.15 10.13 11.55
C ALA A 41 2.81 10.79 12.89
N PHE A 42 2.01 10.14 13.74
CA PHE A 42 1.70 10.66 15.08
C PHE A 42 2.93 10.64 16.00
N SER A 43 3.76 9.60 15.91
CA SER A 43 5.04 9.56 16.63
C SER A 43 5.95 10.72 16.21
N VAL A 44 6.11 10.91 14.89
CA VAL A 44 6.90 12.02 14.32
C VAL A 44 6.31 13.37 14.74
N GLN A 45 4.98 13.53 14.66
CA GLN A 45 4.30 14.76 15.07
C GLN A 45 4.60 15.11 16.53
N ASN A 46 4.51 14.15 17.44
CA ASN A 46 4.79 14.40 18.87
C ASN A 46 6.24 14.81 19.10
N GLU A 47 7.18 14.19 18.38
CA GLU A 47 8.60 14.55 18.46
C GLU A 47 8.87 15.95 17.90
N VAL A 48 8.26 16.31 16.77
CA VAL A 48 8.34 17.65 16.18
C VAL A 48 7.72 18.70 17.10
N GLU A 49 6.52 18.45 17.64
CA GLU A 49 5.86 19.35 18.59
C GLU A 49 6.72 19.60 19.85
N LYS A 50 7.43 18.57 20.33
CA LYS A 50 8.33 18.67 21.49
C LYS A 50 9.60 19.45 21.15
N ASN A 51 10.29 19.08 20.08
CA ASN A 51 11.61 19.60 19.76
C ASN A 51 11.56 21.01 19.16
N LEU A 52 10.51 21.32 18.39
CA LEU A 52 10.35 22.61 17.72
C LEU A 52 9.33 23.52 18.42
N LYS A 53 8.94 23.21 19.67
CA LYS A 53 7.96 24.01 20.43
C LYS A 53 8.22 25.53 20.37
N PRO A 54 9.44 26.05 20.62
CA PRO A 54 9.68 27.49 20.57
C PRO A 54 9.43 28.10 19.19
N CYS A 55 9.71 27.35 18.12
CA CYS A 55 9.45 27.79 16.75
C CYS A 55 7.94 27.75 16.43
N LEU A 56 7.27 26.66 16.82
CA LEU A 56 5.83 26.50 16.63
C LEU A 56 5.00 27.53 17.40
N ASP A 57 5.50 28.03 18.54
CA ASP A 57 4.83 29.08 19.32
C ASP A 57 4.94 30.47 18.65
N ASN A 58 5.85 30.66 17.67
CA ASN A 58 6.09 31.96 17.02
C ASN A 58 5.17 32.28 15.84
N PHE A 59 4.30 31.35 15.43
CA PHE A 59 3.31 31.62 14.39
C PHE A 59 1.92 31.15 14.81
N ASP A 60 0.92 31.83 14.29
CA ASP A 60 -0.48 31.50 14.51
C ASP A 60 -1.13 31.02 13.21
N VAL A 61 -1.95 29.98 13.32
CA VAL A 61 -2.76 29.47 12.21
C VAL A 61 -4.19 29.93 12.48
N VAL A 62 -4.60 31.02 11.83
CA VAL A 62 -5.89 31.70 12.10
C VAL A 62 -6.98 31.37 11.08
N SER A 63 -6.59 30.93 9.88
CA SER A 63 -7.51 30.53 8.81
C SER A 63 -6.94 29.34 8.02
N ILE A 64 -7.77 28.76 7.16
CA ILE A 64 -7.37 27.70 6.21
C ILE A 64 -6.33 28.27 5.23
N ASP A 65 -6.50 29.50 4.75
CA ASP A 65 -5.54 30.17 3.87
C ASP A 65 -4.18 30.34 4.54
N THR A 66 -4.16 30.77 5.81
CA THR A 66 -2.91 30.88 6.57
C THR A 66 -2.27 29.50 6.75
N ALA A 67 -3.06 28.45 7.02
CA ALA A 67 -2.56 27.08 7.12
C ALA A 67 -1.92 26.63 5.79
N ARG A 68 -2.57 26.89 4.66
CA ARG A 68 -2.09 26.57 3.31
C ARG A 68 -0.80 27.30 2.96
N ILE A 69 -0.72 28.60 3.26
CA ILE A 69 0.49 29.40 3.02
C ILE A 69 1.67 28.84 3.82
N ILE A 70 1.48 28.61 5.11
CA ILE A 70 2.52 28.07 5.99
C ILE A 70 2.93 26.67 5.52
N PHE A 71 1.96 25.81 5.21
CA PHE A 71 2.20 24.48 4.67
C PHE A 71 3.09 24.54 3.43
N ASN A 72 2.69 25.27 2.40
CA ASN A 72 3.45 25.35 1.16
C ASN A 72 4.86 25.90 1.39
N GLN A 73 5.03 26.94 2.22
CA GLN A 73 6.35 27.49 2.52
C GLN A 73 7.28 26.49 3.23
N VAL A 74 6.76 25.73 4.20
CA VAL A 74 7.54 24.73 4.92
C VAL A 74 7.87 23.56 4.01
N MET A 75 6.90 23.06 3.24
CA MET A 75 7.10 21.92 2.33
C MET A 75 8.01 22.29 1.15
N GLU A 76 7.91 23.49 0.59
CA GLU A 76 8.84 23.97 -0.44
C GLU A 76 10.28 23.97 0.08
N LYS A 77 10.49 24.37 1.34
CA LYS A 77 11.81 24.36 1.98
C LYS A 77 12.30 22.97 2.35
N GLU A 78 11.42 22.09 2.82
CA GLU A 78 11.80 20.72 3.17
C GLU A 78 12.24 19.90 1.96
N PHE A 79 11.64 20.15 0.79
CA PHE A 79 11.91 19.42 -0.45
C PHE A 79 12.76 20.21 -1.45
N GLU A 80 13.36 21.36 -1.07
CA GLU A 80 14.13 22.22 -1.99
C GLU A 80 15.40 21.56 -2.53
N ASP A 81 15.94 20.57 -1.82
CA ASP A 81 17.12 19.79 -2.23
C ASP A 81 16.78 18.67 -3.23
N GLY A 82 15.50 18.47 -3.56
CA GLY A 82 15.01 17.45 -4.49
C GLY A 82 15.04 16.01 -3.96
N ILE A 83 15.38 15.80 -2.68
CA ILE A 83 15.45 14.46 -2.09
C ILE A 83 14.05 14.06 -1.58
N ILE A 84 13.54 12.93 -2.06
CA ILE A 84 12.27 12.35 -1.62
C ILE A 84 12.55 10.97 -1.00
N ASN A 85 11.96 10.72 0.17
CA ASN A 85 11.94 9.43 0.82
C ASN A 85 10.69 9.30 1.72
N TRP A 86 10.36 8.09 2.15
CA TRP A 86 9.19 7.85 3.01
C TRP A 86 9.22 8.61 4.32
N GLY A 87 10.40 8.84 4.92
CA GLY A 87 10.53 9.64 6.13
C GLY A 87 10.03 11.07 5.93
N ARG A 88 10.44 11.70 4.82
CA ARG A 88 9.96 13.03 4.42
C ARG A 88 8.50 13.03 3.98
N ILE A 89 7.98 11.96 3.40
CA ILE A 89 6.53 11.89 3.10
C ILE A 89 5.74 11.84 4.41
N VAL A 90 6.20 11.10 5.41
CA VAL A 90 5.57 11.01 6.73
C VAL A 90 5.58 12.38 7.45
N THR A 91 6.62 13.19 7.31
CA THR A 91 6.65 14.53 7.92
C THR A 91 5.59 15.47 7.35
N ILE A 92 5.16 15.28 6.08
CA ILE A 92 4.02 16.00 5.50
C ILE A 92 2.75 15.74 6.32
N PHE A 93 2.44 14.47 6.61
CA PHE A 93 1.29 14.08 7.44
C PHE A 93 1.44 14.60 8.87
N ALA A 94 2.64 14.45 9.46
CA ALA A 94 2.89 14.98 10.80
C ALA A 94 2.64 16.50 10.87
N PHE A 95 3.04 17.25 9.84
CA PHE A 95 2.90 18.70 9.79
C PHE A 95 1.45 19.15 9.59
N GLU A 96 0.64 18.47 8.76
CA GLU A 96 -0.79 18.79 8.65
C GLU A 96 -1.52 18.62 10.00
N GLY A 97 -1.14 17.62 10.79
CA GLY A 97 -1.69 17.41 12.13
C GLY A 97 -1.33 18.55 13.10
N ILE A 98 -0.13 19.13 12.98
CA ILE A 98 0.28 20.32 13.74
C ILE A 98 -0.56 21.54 13.33
N LEU A 99 -0.71 21.76 12.03
CA LEU A 99 -1.52 22.87 11.49
C LEU A 99 -2.97 22.76 11.96
N MET A 100 -3.55 21.56 11.90
CA MET A 100 -4.91 21.29 12.36
C MET A 100 -5.07 21.60 13.85
N LYS A 101 -4.17 21.12 14.72
CA LYS A 101 -4.22 21.40 16.17
C LYS A 101 -4.07 22.90 16.47
N LYS A 102 -3.21 23.62 15.73
CA LYS A 102 -3.04 25.07 15.92
C LYS A 102 -4.27 25.85 15.46
N LEU A 103 -4.86 25.47 14.33
CA LEU A 103 -6.09 26.11 13.82
C LEU A 103 -7.26 25.94 14.78
N LEU A 104 -7.42 24.76 15.39
CA LEU A 104 -8.49 24.53 16.38
C LEU A 104 -8.34 25.33 17.66
N ARG A 105 -7.11 25.54 18.16
CA ARG A 105 -6.88 26.31 19.39
C ARG A 105 -7.36 27.76 19.30
N LYS A 106 -7.52 28.30 18.08
CA LYS A 106 -7.91 29.70 17.85
C LYS A 106 -9.39 29.85 17.45
N ARG A 107 -10.11 28.77 17.13
CA ARG A 107 -11.53 28.82 16.75
C ARG A 107 -12.44 28.46 17.92
N ILE A 108 -13.51 29.26 18.10
CA ILE A 108 -14.54 29.07 19.14
C ILE A 108 -15.48 27.90 18.78
N ALA A 109 -15.62 27.59 17.49
CA ALA A 109 -16.27 26.39 16.98
C ALA A 109 -15.54 25.91 15.71
N PRO A 110 -15.05 24.66 15.65
CA PRO A 110 -14.57 24.09 14.41
C PRO A 110 -15.72 23.97 13.41
N ASP A 111 -15.50 24.46 12.20
CA ASP A 111 -16.32 24.05 11.06
C ASP A 111 -16.00 22.57 10.79
N VAL A 112 -17.05 21.74 10.72
CA VAL A 112 -16.96 20.28 10.61
C VAL A 112 -16.16 19.88 9.38
N ASP A 113 -16.07 20.75 8.37
CA ASP A 113 -15.37 20.49 7.11
C ASP A 113 -13.93 21.02 7.06
N THR A 114 -13.43 21.67 8.11
CA THR A 114 -12.08 22.29 8.12
C THR A 114 -10.97 21.28 7.82
N TYR A 115 -11.08 20.05 8.34
CA TYR A 115 -10.07 19.01 8.09
C TYR A 115 -10.07 18.56 6.62
N LYS A 116 -11.20 18.65 5.91
CA LYS A 116 -11.30 18.26 4.49
C LYS A 116 -10.51 19.21 3.61
N GLU A 117 -10.57 20.50 3.91
CA GLU A 117 -9.81 21.53 3.18
C GLU A 117 -8.30 21.41 3.42
N ILE A 118 -7.88 21.09 4.66
CA ILE A 118 -6.46 20.83 4.95
C ILE A 118 -5.96 19.59 4.22
N SER A 119 -6.67 18.47 4.34
CA SER A 119 -6.29 17.24 3.66
C SER A 119 -6.25 17.40 2.13
N TYR A 120 -7.09 18.27 1.56
CA TYR A 120 -7.13 18.49 0.12
C TYR A 120 -5.83 19.10 -0.40
N PHE A 121 -5.38 20.24 0.16
CA PHE A 121 -4.15 20.87 -0.33
C PHE A 121 -2.90 20.05 0.04
N VAL A 122 -2.95 19.25 1.11
CA VAL A 122 -1.89 18.29 1.45
C VAL A 122 -1.81 17.21 0.38
N ALA A 123 -2.95 16.64 -0.02
CA ALA A 123 -3.01 15.68 -1.09
C ALA A 123 -2.52 16.27 -2.42
N GLU A 124 -2.91 17.50 -2.75
CA GLU A 124 -2.40 18.20 -3.94
C GLU A 124 -0.87 18.27 -3.94
N PHE A 125 -0.27 18.63 -2.80
CA PHE A 125 1.18 18.69 -2.67
C PHE A 125 1.83 17.32 -2.82
N ILE A 126 1.34 16.30 -2.13
CA ILE A 126 1.91 14.94 -2.19
C ILE A 126 1.80 14.41 -3.62
N THR A 127 0.62 14.49 -4.25
CA THR A 127 0.39 14.03 -5.61
C THR A 127 1.30 14.75 -6.60
N LYS A 128 1.40 16.09 -6.51
CA LYS A 128 2.18 16.90 -7.45
C LYS A 128 3.69 16.72 -7.30
N ASN A 129 4.19 16.66 -6.07
CA ASN A 129 5.63 16.75 -5.80
C ASN A 129 6.26 15.38 -5.48
N THR A 130 5.48 14.43 -4.96
CA THR A 130 6.00 13.13 -4.51
C THR A 130 5.34 11.93 -5.22
N GLY A 131 4.21 12.10 -5.89
CA GLY A 131 3.44 10.99 -6.50
C GLY A 131 4.24 10.16 -7.49
N GLN A 132 5.05 10.80 -8.35
CA GLN A 132 5.96 10.06 -9.25
C GLN A 132 6.95 9.20 -8.46
N TRP A 133 7.56 9.76 -7.42
CA TRP A 133 8.50 9.03 -6.58
C TRP A 133 7.82 7.88 -5.84
N ILE A 134 6.63 8.11 -5.27
CA ILE A 134 5.83 7.08 -4.59
C ILE A 134 5.59 5.89 -5.52
N ARG A 135 5.15 6.13 -6.76
CA ARG A 135 4.94 5.06 -7.76
C ARG A 135 6.22 4.30 -8.09
N GLN A 136 7.30 5.04 -8.34
CA GLN A 136 8.62 4.46 -8.65
C GLN A 136 9.26 3.74 -7.47
N ASN A 137 8.68 3.83 -6.27
CA ASN A 137 9.15 3.15 -5.08
C ASN A 137 8.04 2.25 -4.53
N GLY A 138 7.36 1.49 -5.40
CA GLY A 138 6.42 0.44 -4.99
C GLY A 138 5.11 0.92 -4.36
N GLY A 139 4.80 2.22 -4.46
CA GLY A 139 3.58 2.80 -3.92
C GLY A 139 3.44 2.66 -2.41
N TRP A 140 2.22 2.80 -1.91
CA TRP A 140 1.92 2.65 -0.48
C TRP A 140 2.05 1.20 0.03
N VAL A 141 2.24 0.22 -0.87
CA VAL A 141 2.41 -1.20 -0.52
C VAL A 141 3.70 -1.45 0.24
N ILE A 142 4.81 -0.81 -0.13
CA ILE A 142 6.10 -1.06 0.55
C ILE A 142 6.16 -0.48 1.96
N ALA A 143 5.25 0.44 2.31
CA ALA A 143 5.05 0.90 3.67
C ALA A 143 4.17 -0.06 4.51
N HIS A 144 3.61 -1.11 3.92
CA HIS A 144 2.69 -2.01 4.59
C HIS A 144 3.40 -2.87 5.65
N SER A 145 2.83 -2.97 6.85
CA SER A 145 3.48 -3.64 7.98
C SER A 145 3.83 -5.11 7.74
N GLN A 146 3.00 -5.84 6.99
CA GLN A 146 3.29 -7.24 6.64
C GLN A 146 4.41 -7.35 5.62
N TYR A 147 4.51 -6.40 4.69
CA TYR A 147 5.61 -6.33 3.74
C TYR A 147 6.95 -6.06 4.46
N LEU A 148 6.96 -5.09 5.38
CA LEU A 148 8.16 -4.72 6.15
C LEU A 148 8.70 -5.89 6.98
N LYS A 149 7.83 -6.66 7.63
CA LYS A 149 8.21 -7.81 8.48
C LYS A 149 8.64 -9.06 7.70
N SER A 150 8.20 -9.19 6.45
CA SER A 150 8.44 -10.38 5.63
C SER A 150 9.85 -10.42 5.06
N LYS A 151 10.44 -11.61 4.98
CA LYS A 151 11.75 -11.86 4.36
C LYS A 151 11.64 -12.71 3.11
N ARG A 152 10.67 -13.62 3.04
CA ARG A 152 10.41 -14.52 1.91
C ARG A 152 9.05 -14.20 1.33
N ILE A 153 9.04 -13.53 0.18
CA ILE A 153 7.84 -12.93 -0.40
C ILE A 153 7.59 -13.55 -1.76
N SER A 154 6.35 -14.01 -1.98
CA SER A 154 5.87 -14.35 -3.32
C SER A 154 5.07 -13.20 -3.91
N ILE A 155 5.31 -12.91 -5.19
CA ILE A 155 4.61 -11.87 -5.94
C ILE A 155 4.33 -12.32 -7.37
N PHE A 156 3.13 -12.00 -7.87
CA PHE A 156 2.74 -12.32 -9.23
C PHE A 156 3.40 -11.37 -10.23
N LEU A 157 3.61 -11.85 -11.46
CA LEU A 157 4.01 -11.00 -12.58
C LEU A 157 2.73 -10.53 -13.28
N SER A 158 2.50 -9.23 -13.24
CA SER A 158 1.22 -8.59 -13.58
C SER A 158 0.82 -8.80 -15.03
N MET A 159 -0.45 -9.18 -15.24
CA MET A 159 -1.13 -9.07 -16.53
C MET A 159 -1.67 -7.64 -16.76
N PRO A 160 -2.07 -7.27 -18.00
CA PRO A 160 -2.52 -5.92 -18.31
C PRO A 160 -3.73 -5.42 -17.50
N ASP A 161 -4.55 -6.32 -16.98
CA ASP A 161 -5.73 -6.06 -16.15
C ASP A 161 -5.47 -6.26 -14.64
N GLU A 162 -4.20 -6.32 -14.24
CA GLU A 162 -3.74 -6.47 -12.86
C GLU A 162 -2.85 -5.28 -12.45
N ILE A 163 -2.71 -5.06 -11.14
CA ILE A 163 -1.79 -4.04 -10.59
C ILE A 163 -0.35 -4.38 -11.00
N GLU A 164 0.38 -3.39 -11.50
CA GLU A 164 1.80 -3.54 -11.87
C GLU A 164 2.66 -3.81 -10.62
N THR A 165 3.46 -4.88 -10.68
CA THR A 165 4.24 -5.37 -9.53
C THR A 165 5.75 -5.18 -9.67
N GLU A 166 6.25 -4.65 -10.78
CA GLU A 166 7.69 -4.59 -11.08
C GLU A 166 8.47 -3.77 -10.03
N GLU A 167 7.95 -2.61 -9.63
CA GLU A 167 8.61 -1.78 -8.61
C GLU A 167 8.61 -2.42 -7.22
N ILE A 168 7.56 -3.19 -6.88
CA ILE A 168 7.53 -3.97 -5.65
C ILE A 168 8.61 -5.07 -5.70
N ILE A 169 8.76 -5.73 -6.85
CA ILE A 169 9.82 -6.74 -7.05
C ILE A 169 11.19 -6.09 -6.86
N ARG A 170 11.45 -4.93 -7.47
CA ARG A 170 12.73 -4.21 -7.31
C ARG A 170 13.01 -3.89 -5.85
N ASP A 171 12.03 -3.39 -5.09
CA ASP A 171 12.20 -3.10 -3.66
C ASP A 171 12.48 -4.39 -2.85
N ILE A 172 11.82 -5.52 -3.13
CA ILE A 172 12.09 -6.80 -2.44
C ILE A 172 13.59 -7.13 -2.51
N PHE A 173 14.22 -6.98 -3.68
CA PHE A 173 15.66 -7.21 -3.83
C PHE A 173 16.51 -6.13 -3.15
N GLN A 174 16.14 -4.85 -3.27
CA GLN A 174 16.86 -3.75 -2.61
C GLN A 174 16.91 -3.90 -1.09
N GLN A 175 15.83 -4.41 -0.49
CA GLN A 175 15.74 -4.70 0.95
C GLN A 175 16.43 -6.00 1.37
N GLY A 176 17.08 -6.72 0.44
CA GLY A 176 17.74 -7.99 0.71
C GLY A 176 16.77 -9.13 1.07
N LYS A 177 15.49 -9.01 0.69
CA LYS A 177 14.47 -10.04 0.88
C LYS A 177 14.58 -11.06 -0.28
N THR A 178 14.01 -12.26 -0.08
CA THR A 178 13.97 -13.29 -1.11
C THR A 178 12.65 -13.21 -1.87
N CYS A 179 12.73 -13.05 -3.20
CA CYS A 179 11.59 -12.96 -4.09
C CYS A 179 11.26 -14.31 -4.75
N PHE A 180 10.00 -14.70 -4.72
CA PHE A 180 9.45 -15.87 -5.41
C PHE A 180 8.35 -15.45 -6.38
N ILE A 181 8.29 -16.06 -7.55
CA ILE A 181 7.25 -15.82 -8.56
C ILE A 181 6.47 -17.11 -8.82
N PRO A 182 5.18 -17.02 -9.22
CA PRO A 182 4.39 -18.19 -9.57
C PRO A 182 4.90 -18.83 -10.86
N ARG A 183 5.06 -20.15 -10.83
CA ARG A 183 5.25 -21.00 -12.01
C ARG A 183 4.17 -22.08 -12.01
N TYR A 184 3.25 -22.01 -12.96
CA TYR A 184 2.16 -22.97 -13.07
C TYR A 184 2.42 -24.03 -14.13
N GLN A 185 1.80 -25.20 -13.96
CA GLN A 185 1.82 -26.31 -14.93
C GLN A 185 0.58 -26.24 -15.83
N PHE A 186 0.77 -26.28 -17.15
CA PHE A 186 -0.33 -26.06 -18.12
C PHE A 186 -1.45 -27.11 -18.07
N GLN A 187 -1.14 -28.34 -17.65
CA GLN A 187 -2.06 -29.49 -17.70
C GLN A 187 -2.76 -29.76 -16.36
N SER A 188 -2.48 -28.98 -15.32
CA SER A 188 -3.03 -29.19 -13.97
C SER A 188 -3.37 -27.86 -13.30
N ASN A 189 -3.87 -27.91 -12.07
CA ASN A 189 -4.00 -26.74 -11.19
C ASN A 189 -2.77 -26.59 -10.27
N HIS A 190 -1.67 -27.27 -10.56
CA HIS A 190 -0.44 -27.20 -9.79
C HIS A 190 0.33 -25.92 -10.11
N MET A 191 0.77 -25.23 -9.08
CA MET A 191 1.60 -24.05 -9.15
C MET A 191 2.65 -24.12 -8.06
N ASP A 192 3.88 -23.76 -8.38
CA ASP A 192 4.96 -23.60 -7.42
C ASP A 192 5.37 -22.14 -7.35
N MET A 193 5.82 -21.70 -6.18
CA MET A 193 6.45 -20.39 -6.03
C MET A 193 7.95 -20.59 -6.11
N VAL A 194 8.55 -20.15 -7.21
CA VAL A 194 9.95 -20.40 -7.54
C VAL A 194 10.79 -19.14 -7.39
N LYS A 195 11.99 -19.29 -6.86
CA LYS A 195 12.87 -18.16 -6.56
C LYS A 195 13.32 -17.43 -7.83
N LEU A 196 13.19 -16.12 -7.81
CA LEU A 196 13.71 -15.21 -8.81
C LEU A 196 15.15 -14.82 -8.46
N ALA A 197 16.06 -14.81 -9.44
CA ALA A 197 17.48 -14.51 -9.20
C ALA A 197 17.77 -13.00 -9.16
N SER A 198 17.09 -12.21 -10.00
CA SER A 198 17.10 -10.75 -9.98
C SER A 198 15.86 -10.18 -10.68
N PRO A 199 15.52 -8.89 -10.48
CA PRO A 199 14.45 -8.24 -11.25
C PRO A 199 14.68 -8.29 -12.77
N GLU A 200 15.93 -8.10 -13.21
CA GLU A 200 16.32 -8.06 -14.63
C GLU A 200 16.13 -9.41 -15.34
N GLU A 201 16.17 -10.50 -14.58
CA GLU A 201 15.94 -11.85 -15.11
C GLU A 201 14.55 -11.99 -15.74
N ILE A 202 13.53 -11.28 -15.25
CA ILE A 202 12.13 -11.43 -15.68
C ILE A 202 12.01 -11.28 -17.20
N SER A 203 12.65 -10.26 -17.78
CA SER A 203 12.58 -9.99 -19.21
C SER A 203 13.20 -11.09 -20.08
N SER A 204 14.07 -11.92 -19.50
CA SER A 204 14.72 -13.06 -20.19
C SER A 204 13.94 -14.37 -20.09
N LEU A 205 12.97 -14.45 -19.18
CA LEU A 205 12.15 -15.66 -19.00
C LEU A 205 11.22 -15.87 -20.19
N PRO A 206 10.94 -17.12 -20.61
CA PRO A 206 9.98 -17.39 -21.64
C PRO A 206 8.57 -16.95 -21.20
N LYS A 207 7.76 -16.58 -22.19
CA LYS A 207 6.38 -16.19 -21.99
C LYS A 207 5.45 -17.38 -22.16
N THR A 208 4.45 -17.48 -21.30
CA THR A 208 3.37 -18.45 -21.42
C THR A 208 2.35 -18.05 -22.49
N SER A 209 1.36 -18.90 -22.74
CA SER A 209 0.20 -18.56 -23.59
C SER A 209 -0.64 -17.39 -23.05
N TRP A 210 -0.45 -17.02 -21.77
CA TRP A 210 -1.09 -15.88 -21.13
C TRP A 210 -0.20 -14.62 -21.17
N ASN A 211 0.92 -14.67 -21.91
CA ASN A 211 1.91 -13.59 -22.02
C ASN A 211 2.59 -13.23 -20.68
N ILE A 212 2.58 -14.15 -19.71
CA ILE A 212 3.25 -14.00 -18.42
C ILE A 212 4.63 -14.63 -18.51
N HIS A 213 5.65 -13.94 -18.01
CA HIS A 213 7.00 -14.50 -17.89
C HIS A 213 7.03 -15.60 -16.81
N GLN A 214 7.60 -16.76 -17.10
CA GLN A 214 7.89 -17.75 -16.06
C GLN A 214 9.10 -18.62 -16.44
N PRO A 215 9.82 -19.22 -15.47
CA PRO A 215 10.89 -20.16 -15.78
C PRO A 215 10.39 -21.37 -16.57
N GLY A 216 11.25 -21.94 -17.41
CA GLY A 216 10.90 -23.10 -18.22
C GLY A 216 10.54 -24.32 -17.36
N GLU A 217 9.75 -25.26 -17.91
CA GLU A 217 9.33 -26.46 -17.17
C GLU A 217 10.51 -27.33 -16.72
N ASN A 218 11.54 -27.42 -17.57
CA ASN A 218 12.75 -28.23 -17.31
C ASN A 218 13.78 -27.48 -16.45
N GLU A 219 13.52 -26.23 -16.10
CA GLU A 219 14.45 -25.41 -15.35
C GLU A 219 14.31 -25.69 -13.85
N ILE A 220 15.40 -26.10 -13.23
CA ILE A 220 15.43 -26.38 -11.79
C ILE A 220 15.56 -25.04 -11.06
N ARG A 221 14.55 -24.72 -10.26
CA ARG A 221 14.51 -23.52 -9.41
C ARG A 221 14.21 -23.92 -7.97
N GLU A 222 14.71 -23.13 -7.04
CA GLU A 222 14.37 -23.26 -5.63
C GLU A 222 12.87 -22.99 -5.44
N GLU A 223 12.14 -23.97 -4.91
CA GLU A 223 10.70 -23.83 -4.60
C GLU A 223 10.52 -23.42 -3.14
N ALA A 224 9.63 -22.47 -2.88
CA ALA A 224 9.52 -21.83 -1.58
C ALA A 224 9.18 -22.79 -0.44
N LEU A 225 8.20 -23.69 -0.60
CA LEU A 225 7.81 -24.66 0.43
C LEU A 225 8.93 -25.66 0.74
N SER A 226 9.78 -25.99 -0.23
CA SER A 226 10.90 -26.91 -0.06
C SER A 226 12.07 -26.31 0.75
N THR A 227 12.15 -24.98 0.85
CA THR A 227 13.29 -24.28 1.50
C THR A 227 12.89 -23.35 2.65
N GLY A 228 11.75 -23.61 3.28
CA GLY A 228 11.33 -22.92 4.49
C GLY A 228 10.07 -22.06 4.37
N GLY A 229 9.37 -22.13 3.24
CA GLY A 229 8.06 -21.53 3.06
C GLY A 229 8.07 -20.05 2.64
N LEU A 230 7.00 -19.35 2.97
CA LEU A 230 6.77 -17.93 2.62
C LEU A 230 6.20 -17.19 3.82
N ASP A 231 6.55 -15.91 3.95
CA ASP A 231 5.98 -15.02 4.95
C ASP A 231 4.75 -14.28 4.39
N LEU A 232 4.82 -13.88 3.11
CA LEU A 232 3.82 -13.07 2.42
C LEU A 232 3.63 -13.55 0.98
N ILE A 233 2.38 -13.57 0.54
CA ILE A 233 1.98 -13.83 -0.83
C ILE A 233 1.14 -12.66 -1.33
N PHE A 234 1.65 -11.93 -2.32
CA PHE A 234 0.84 -11.00 -3.11
C PHE A 234 -0.01 -11.77 -4.11
N MET A 235 -1.31 -11.47 -4.14
CA MET A 235 -2.27 -12.23 -4.94
C MET A 235 -3.03 -11.32 -5.93
N PRO A 236 -3.13 -11.69 -7.21
CA PRO A 236 -4.00 -11.01 -8.17
C PRO A 236 -5.42 -11.58 -8.11
N GLY A 237 -6.38 -10.93 -8.77
CA GLY A 237 -7.75 -11.41 -8.90
C GLY A 237 -8.57 -10.59 -9.88
N LEU A 238 -9.68 -11.15 -10.36
CA LEU A 238 -10.66 -10.46 -11.21
C LEU A 238 -11.69 -9.68 -10.39
N GLY A 239 -11.88 -10.07 -9.13
CA GLY A 239 -12.81 -9.43 -8.23
C GLY A 239 -12.55 -9.85 -6.79
N PHE A 240 -12.90 -8.97 -5.87
CA PHE A 240 -12.76 -9.17 -4.43
C PHE A 240 -13.98 -8.63 -3.71
N ASP A 241 -14.30 -9.16 -2.53
CA ASP A 241 -15.30 -8.56 -1.66
C ASP A 241 -14.73 -8.22 -0.27
N ASN A 242 -15.52 -7.48 0.50
CA ASN A 242 -15.15 -7.01 1.84
C ASN A 242 -14.95 -8.14 2.86
N CYS A 243 -15.30 -9.39 2.51
CA CYS A 243 -15.08 -10.57 3.34
C CYS A 243 -13.77 -11.29 3.00
N GLY A 244 -12.94 -10.74 2.10
CA GLY A 244 -11.70 -11.35 1.63
C GLY A 244 -11.92 -12.51 0.65
N ASN A 245 -13.11 -12.65 0.09
CA ASN A 245 -13.34 -13.60 -0.99
C ASN A 245 -12.70 -13.07 -2.28
N ARG A 246 -12.21 -13.97 -3.13
CA ARG A 246 -11.44 -13.62 -4.34
C ARG A 246 -11.92 -14.42 -5.53
N LEU A 247 -12.37 -13.72 -6.58
CA LEU A 247 -12.64 -14.31 -7.88
C LEU A 247 -11.34 -14.41 -8.69
N GLY A 248 -10.84 -15.62 -8.89
CA GLY A 248 -9.71 -15.89 -9.79
C GLY A 248 -10.13 -16.12 -11.24
N ARG A 249 -9.17 -16.46 -12.10
CA ARG A 249 -9.40 -16.82 -13.52
C ARG A 249 -9.91 -18.27 -13.73
N GLY A 250 -10.37 -18.94 -12.67
CA GLY A 250 -11.03 -20.25 -12.71
C GLY A 250 -10.13 -21.50 -12.74
N LYS A 251 -8.80 -21.37 -12.64
CA LYS A 251 -7.88 -22.53 -12.61
C LYS A 251 -7.53 -23.04 -11.20
N GLY A 252 -7.86 -22.30 -10.15
CA GLY A 252 -7.62 -22.72 -8.76
C GLY A 252 -6.15 -22.87 -8.35
N TYR A 253 -5.21 -22.26 -9.09
CA TYR A 253 -3.76 -22.37 -8.81
C TYR A 253 -3.40 -21.89 -7.40
N TYR A 254 -3.84 -20.68 -7.05
CA TYR A 254 -3.58 -20.09 -5.74
C TYR A 254 -4.27 -20.88 -4.62
N ASP A 255 -5.51 -21.30 -4.82
CA ASP A 255 -6.27 -22.08 -3.83
C ASP A 255 -5.59 -23.42 -3.52
N THR A 256 -5.08 -24.08 -4.57
CA THR A 256 -4.30 -25.32 -4.47
C THR A 256 -2.97 -25.07 -3.75
N TYR A 257 -2.27 -23.99 -4.08
CA TYR A 257 -1.02 -23.63 -3.44
C TYR A 257 -1.17 -23.25 -1.96
N LEU A 258 -2.23 -22.51 -1.61
CA LEU A 258 -2.52 -22.14 -0.22
C LEU A 258 -2.86 -23.36 0.64
N LYS A 259 -3.59 -24.35 0.09
CA LYS A 259 -3.82 -25.63 0.77
C LYS A 259 -2.51 -26.38 1.04
N ARG A 260 -1.57 -26.37 0.09
CA ARG A 260 -0.22 -26.93 0.30
C ARG A 260 0.54 -26.17 1.38
N CYS A 261 0.45 -24.83 1.42
CA CYS A 261 1.07 -24.03 2.48
C CYS A 261 0.58 -24.46 3.87
N LEU A 262 -0.73 -24.67 4.05
CA LEU A 262 -1.32 -25.11 5.32
C LEU A 262 -0.87 -26.52 5.74
N GLN A 263 -0.44 -27.35 4.79
CA GLN A 263 0.06 -28.71 5.06
C GLN A 263 1.57 -28.73 5.30
N SER A 264 2.32 -27.82 4.67
CA SER A 264 3.77 -27.81 4.66
C SER A 264 4.41 -26.81 5.63
N GLN A 265 3.67 -25.83 6.14
CA GLN A 265 4.18 -24.77 7.02
C GLN A 265 3.37 -24.69 8.32
N ASP A 266 4.05 -24.50 9.45
CA ASP A 266 3.39 -24.30 10.76
C ASP A 266 2.59 -23.00 10.81
N VAL A 267 3.09 -21.96 10.13
CA VAL A 267 2.47 -20.64 10.06
C VAL A 267 2.03 -20.40 8.62
N LYS A 268 0.74 -20.13 8.42
CA LYS A 268 0.20 -19.75 7.10
C LYS A 268 0.87 -18.43 6.66
N PRO A 269 1.38 -18.34 5.42
CA PRO A 269 1.81 -17.05 4.87
C PRO A 269 0.65 -16.05 4.88
N TYR A 270 0.97 -14.80 5.16
CA TYR A 270 -0.01 -13.73 5.04
C TYR A 270 -0.35 -13.51 3.56
N THR A 271 -1.64 -13.38 3.24
CA THR A 271 -2.11 -13.18 1.87
C THR A 271 -2.62 -11.76 1.68
N LEU A 272 -2.00 -11.03 0.76
CA LEU A 272 -2.27 -9.63 0.49
C LEU A 272 -2.64 -9.46 -0.99
N ALA A 273 -3.91 -9.27 -1.27
CA ALA A 273 -4.37 -9.03 -2.62
C ALA A 273 -4.09 -7.59 -3.05
N LEU A 274 -3.66 -7.40 -4.30
CA LEU A 274 -3.55 -6.09 -4.93
C LEU A 274 -4.68 -5.98 -5.96
N ALA A 275 -5.51 -4.95 -5.83
CA ALA A 275 -6.70 -4.80 -6.65
C ALA A 275 -6.92 -3.33 -7.06
N PHE A 276 -7.49 -3.14 -8.25
CA PHE A 276 -8.11 -1.89 -8.63
C PHE A 276 -9.45 -1.71 -7.90
N LYS A 277 -9.92 -0.47 -7.76
CA LYS A 277 -11.19 -0.18 -7.09
C LYS A 277 -12.38 -0.86 -7.79
N GLU A 278 -12.34 -0.92 -9.12
CA GLU A 278 -13.35 -1.54 -9.99
C GLU A 278 -13.47 -3.05 -9.77
N GLN A 279 -12.46 -3.67 -9.16
CA GLN A 279 -12.46 -5.08 -8.81
C GLN A 279 -13.14 -5.34 -7.45
N ILE A 280 -13.49 -4.30 -6.70
CA ILE A 280 -14.19 -4.44 -5.41
C ILE A 280 -15.70 -4.55 -5.64
N CYS A 281 -16.23 -5.73 -5.32
CA CYS A 281 -17.61 -6.12 -5.49
C CYS A 281 -18.32 -6.25 -4.13
N LEU A 282 -19.65 -6.14 -4.12
CA LEU A 282 -20.44 -6.45 -2.92
C LEU A 282 -20.29 -7.93 -2.51
N GLN A 283 -20.25 -8.81 -3.50
CA GLN A 283 -20.06 -10.24 -3.33
C GLN A 283 -19.43 -10.81 -4.60
N VAL A 284 -18.48 -11.71 -4.42
CA VAL A 284 -17.95 -12.53 -5.52
C VAL A 284 -18.50 -13.96 -5.42
N PRO A 285 -18.72 -14.65 -6.56
CA PRO A 285 -19.09 -16.06 -6.53
C PRO A 285 -17.91 -16.88 -5.99
N MET A 286 -18.21 -17.82 -5.10
CA MET A 286 -17.22 -18.65 -4.40
C MET A 286 -17.69 -20.10 -4.36
N ASP A 287 -16.74 -21.02 -4.51
CA ASP A 287 -16.91 -22.44 -4.27
C ASP A 287 -16.32 -22.85 -2.91
N GLU A 288 -16.72 -24.02 -2.40
CA GLU A 288 -16.24 -24.57 -1.11
C GLU A 288 -14.73 -24.79 -1.04
N HIS A 289 -14.07 -24.79 -2.19
CA HIS A 289 -12.64 -25.03 -2.33
C HIS A 289 -11.82 -23.74 -2.38
N ASP A 290 -12.46 -22.58 -2.48
CA ASP A 290 -11.78 -21.30 -2.62
C ASP A 290 -11.25 -20.81 -1.27
N MET A 291 -10.04 -20.27 -1.30
CA MET A 291 -9.34 -19.79 -0.12
C MET A 291 -9.44 -18.26 -0.03
N LYS A 292 -9.89 -17.76 1.11
CA LYS A 292 -9.96 -16.32 1.37
C LYS A 292 -8.57 -15.70 1.50
N VAL A 293 -8.44 -14.46 1.03
CA VAL A 293 -7.30 -13.62 1.31
C VAL A 293 -7.43 -12.95 2.68
N ASP A 294 -6.31 -12.70 3.34
CA ASP A 294 -6.31 -12.05 4.66
C ASP A 294 -6.57 -10.54 4.53
N GLU A 295 -6.25 -9.97 3.38
CA GLU A 295 -6.43 -8.56 3.08
C GLU A 295 -6.46 -8.26 1.58
N VAL A 296 -7.21 -7.22 1.21
CA VAL A 296 -7.23 -6.63 -0.13
C VAL A 296 -6.80 -5.18 -0.02
N LEU A 297 -5.74 -4.80 -0.74
CA LEU A 297 -5.32 -3.42 -0.91
C LEU A 297 -5.83 -2.91 -2.26
N TYR A 298 -6.57 -1.82 -2.21
CA TYR A 298 -7.10 -1.11 -3.37
C TYR A 298 -7.16 0.39 -3.09
N GLU A 299 -7.29 1.18 -4.15
CA GLU A 299 -7.47 2.62 -4.04
C GLU A 299 -8.89 2.95 -3.57
N ASP A 300 -9.03 3.46 -2.34
CA ASP A 300 -10.29 3.92 -1.79
C ASP A 300 -10.53 5.39 -2.20
N SER A 301 -11.23 5.66 -3.30
CA SER A 301 -11.74 7.02 -3.56
C SER A 301 -13.04 7.27 -2.78
N PRO A 302 -13.24 8.46 -2.17
CA PRO A 302 -14.49 8.80 -1.52
C PRO A 302 -15.66 8.62 -2.50
N ALA A 303 -16.77 8.07 -2.01
CA ALA A 303 -18.02 8.09 -2.76
C ALA A 303 -18.35 9.54 -3.14
N SER A 304 -18.46 9.78 -4.44
CA SER A 304 -18.94 11.04 -5.05
C SER A 304 -20.28 11.48 -4.49
#